data_AF-A0A7K4BJN5-F1
#
_entry.id   AF-A0A7K4BJN5-F1
#
_cell.length_a   1.000
_cell.length_b   1.000
_cell.length_c   1.000
_cell.angle_alpha   90.00
_cell.angle_beta   90.00
_cell.angle_gamma   90.00
#
_symmetry.space_group_name_H-M   'P 1'
#
loop_
_entity.id
_entity.type
_entity.pdbx_description
1 polymer ?
#
loop_
_entity_poly.entity_id
_entity_poly.type
_entity_poly.pdbx_seq_one_letter_code
_entity_poly.pdbx_strand_id
1 'polypeptide(L)' 'MPAYNEESAIAKTILGAQQHADKVLVVDDGSKDETARIAGALGAIVIRHEVNRGYGG' A
#
# COMPACT_ATOMS: atom_id res chain seq x y z
N MET A 1 -3.74 -5.33 1.03
CA MET A 1 -2.34 -5.79 1.10
C MET A 1 -1.59 -4.96 2.13
N PRO A 2 -0.86 -5.57 3.07
CA PRO A 2 0.12 -4.86 3.88
C PRO A 2 1.30 -4.39 3.02
N ALA A 3 1.88 -3.24 3.33
CA ALA A 3 3.02 -2.67 2.63
C ALA A 3 3.97 -1.97 3.61
N TYR A 4 5.28 -2.11 3.41
CA TYR A 4 6.31 -1.43 4.19
C TYR A 4 7.56 -1.17 3.34
N ASN A 5 7.86 0.09 3.05
CA ASN A 5 8.98 0.53 2.22
C ASN A 5 9.04 -0.14 0.82
N GLU A 6 7.93 -0.11 0.09
CA GLU A 6 7.70 -0.74 -1.20
C GLU A 6 7.55 0.27 -2.36
N GLU A 7 8.12 1.48 -2.26
CA GLU A 7 7.90 2.55 -3.26
C GLU A 7 8.19 2.16 -4.71
N SER A 8 9.15 1.25 -4.92
CA SER A 8 9.56 0.78 -6.25
C SER A 8 8.62 -0.28 -6.85
N ALA A 9 7.84 -0.98 -6.03
CA ALA A 9 7.03 -2.13 -6.44
C ALA A 9 5.53 -1.90 -6.29
N ILE A 10 5.11 -1.07 -5.33
CA ILE A 10 3.71 -0.87 -4.94
C ILE A 10 2.82 -0.46 -6.12
N ALA A 11 3.34 0.35 -7.05
CA ALA A 11 2.62 0.79 -8.23
C ALA A 11 2.22 -0.38 -9.14
N LYS A 12 3.15 -1.28 -9.44
CA LYS A 12 2.89 -2.44 -10.29
C LYS A 12 1.86 -3.36 -9.65
N THR A 13 1.95 -3.56 -8.34
CA THR A 13 1.02 -4.42 -7.58
C THR A 13 -0.39 -3.85 -7.58
N ILE A 14 -0.57 -2.55 -7.35
CA ILE A 14 -1.90 -1.91 -7.37
C ILE A 14 -2.52 -1.97 -8.76
N LEU A 15 -1.76 -1.60 -9.80
CA LEU A 15 -2.26 -1.64 -11.18
C LEU A 15 -2.66 -3.05 -11.61
N GLY A 16 -1.88 -4.07 -11.23
CA GLY A 16 -2.24 -5.47 -11.47
C GLY A 16 -3.50 -5.89 -10.69
N ALA A 17 -3.63 -5.50 -9.42
CA ALA A 17 -4.80 -5.83 -8.62
C ALA A 17 -6.09 -5.18 -9.15
N GLN A 18 -6.03 -3.95 -9.64
CA GLN A 18 -7.17 -3.23 -10.23
C GLN A 18 -7.73 -3.88 -11.50
N GLN A 19 -6.95 -4.75 -12.17
CA GLN A 19 -7.46 -5.54 -13.31
C GLN A 19 -8.44 -6.63 -12.87
N HIS A 20 -8.47 -6.97 -11.59
CA HIS A 20 -9.23 -8.10 -11.05
C HIS A 20 -10.16 -7.73 -9.89
N ALA A 21 -10.08 -6.50 -9.38
CA ALA A 21 -10.86 -6.04 -8.24
C ALA A 21 -11.33 -4.59 -8.43
N ASP A 22 -12.57 -4.29 -8.03
CA ASP A 22 -13.13 -2.94 -8.10
C ASP A 22 -12.43 -1.95 -7.16
N LYS A 23 -11.85 -2.46 -6.06
CA LYS A 23 -11.18 -1.66 -5.03
C LYS A 23 -9.93 -2.37 -4.53
N VAL A 24 -8.89 -1.57 -4.26
CA VAL A 24 -7.65 -2.03 -3.65
C VAL A 24 -7.47 -1.34 -2.30
N LEU A 25 -7.32 -2.13 -1.24
CA LEU A 25 -6.98 -1.67 0.11
C LEU A 25 -5.50 -1.93 0.39
N VAL A 26 -4.75 -0.89 0.70
CA VAL A 26 -3.36 -0.93 1.15
C VAL A 26 -3.31 -0.59 2.63
N VAL A 27 -2.64 -1.43 3.41
CA VAL A 27 -2.35 -1.19 4.82
C VAL A 27 -0.85 -0.85 4.90
N ASP A 28 -0.52 0.43 4.92
CA ASP A 28 0.85 0.90 5.10
C ASP A 28 1.28 0.75 6.56
N ASP A 29 2.28 -0.09 6.81
CA ASP A 29 2.75 -0.42 8.13
C ASP A 29 3.93 0.47 8.55
N GLY A 30 3.71 1.79 8.51
CA GLY A 30 4.70 2.78 8.95
C GLY A 30 5.86 2.97 7.98
N SER A 31 5.62 2.88 6.66
CA SER A 31 6.66 3.17 5.67
C SER A 31 7.25 4.57 5.86
N LYS A 32 8.57 4.68 5.64
CA LYS A 32 9.31 5.95 5.67
C LYS A 32 9.60 6.51 4.27
N ASP A 33 9.26 5.73 3.25
CA ASP A 33 9.43 6.05 1.84
C ASP A 33 8.09 6.52 1.22
N GLU A 34 8.03 6.61 -0.10
CA GLU A 34 6.86 7.14 -0.80
C GLU A 34 5.70 6.13 -0.98
N THR A 35 5.76 4.95 -0.34
CA THR A 35 4.79 3.84 -0.53
C THR A 35 3.33 4.29 -0.39
N ALA A 36 2.98 4.92 0.73
CA ALA A 36 1.60 5.37 0.99
C ALA A 36 1.15 6.44 -0.01
N ARG A 37 2.06 7.35 -0.38
CA ARG A 37 1.74 8.43 -1.32
C ARG A 37 1.47 7.87 -2.71
N ILE A 38 2.32 6.96 -3.19
CA ILE A 38 2.14 6.29 -4.49
C ILE A 38 0.83 5.50 -4.50
N ALA A 39 0.54 4.76 -3.42
CA ALA A 39 -0.69 3.98 -3.33
C ALA A 39 -1.95 4.85 -3.40
N GLY A 40 -2.00 5.93 -2.63
CA GLY A 40 -3.14 6.86 -2.66
C GLY A 40 -3.29 7.56 -4.02
N ALA A 41 -2.17 7.93 -4.67
CA ALA A 41 -2.20 8.55 -5.99
C ALA A 41 -2.76 7.63 -7.09
N LEU A 42 -2.65 6.31 -6.92
CA LEU A 42 -3.20 5.30 -7.83
C LEU A 42 -4.66 4.93 -7.52
N GLY A 43 -5.30 5.61 -6.57
CA GLY A 43 -6.69 5.38 -6.19
C GLY A 43 -6.91 4.19 -5.27
N ALA A 44 -5.85 3.66 -4.64
CA ALA A 44 -6.02 2.69 -3.58
C ALA A 44 -6.54 3.37 -2.31
N ILE A 45 -7.34 2.64 -1.54
CA ILE A 45 -7.71 3.03 -0.18
C ILE A 45 -6.48 2.73 0.70
N VAL A 46 -5.93 3.73 1.37
CA VAL A 46 -4.73 3.57 2.20
C VAL A 46 -5.09 3.73 3.68
N ILE A 47 -4.80 2.72 4.48
CA ILE A 47 -4.81 2.78 5.95
C ILE A 47 -3.35 2.74 6.39
N ARG A 48 -2.92 3.73 7.19
CA ARG A 48 -1.53 3.81 7.64
C ARG A 48 -1.43 3.64 9.15
N HIS A 49 -0.52 2.78 9.60
CA HIS A 49 -0.10 2.70 10.99
C HIS A 49 1.00 3.74 11.28
N GLU A 50 0.94 4.37 12.46
CA GLU A 50 1.96 5.32 12.91
C GLU A 50 3.31 4.64 13.19
N VAL A 51 3.28 3.35 13.54
CA VAL A 51 4.46 2.52 13.83
C VAL A 51 4.28 1.17 13.15
N ASN A 52 5.36 0.62 12.59
CA ASN A 52 5.36 -0.72 12.01
C ASN A 52 4.95 -1.76 13.08
N ARG A 53 3.90 -2.51 12.79
CA ARG A 53 3.33 -3.57 13.63
C ARG A 53 3.65 -4.98 13.10
N GLY A 54 4.29 -5.10 11.95
CA GLY A 54 4.62 -6.37 11.34
C GLY A 54 3.41 -7.13 10.78
N TYR A 55 3.66 -8.34 10.26
CA TYR A 55 2.61 -9.21 9.75
C TYR A 55 1.92 -9.97 10.89
N GLY A 56 0.67 -9.61 11.18
CA GLY A 56 -0.14 -10.22 12.24
C GLY A 56 -0.56 -9.26 13.34
N GLY A 57 0.09 -8.10 13.43
CA GLY A 57 -0.17 -7.04 14.41
C GLY A 57 0.95 -6.84 15.41
#